data_AF-A0A7U9DVY3-F1
#
_entry.id   AF-A0A7U9DVY3-F1
#
_cell.length_a   1.000
_cell.length_b   1.000
_cell.length_c   1.000
_cell.angle_alpha   90.00
_cell.angle_beta   90.00
_cell.angle_gamma   90.00
#
_symmetry.space_group_name_H-M   'P 1'
#
loop_
_entity.id
_entity.type
_entity.pdbx_description
1 polymer ?
#
loop_
_entity_poly.entity_id
_entity_poly.type
_entity_poly.pdbx_seq_one_letter_code
_entity_poly.pdbx_strand_id
1 'polypeptide(L)'
;MPVERYEDVLDDLEGAGKLLRRDAKAEDVTDQVVDVDSRVKSQRASVARVRELMDRATRLSDVVSLEGELSTRQAELEALLARQAALKDRTSLATITLSLSETPVKHEEKKEDEDPGFTDALAGGWDAFVAMLRWVAVVLGAVAPFAAMAALLALLWLRVVRPRLPRRPKGPRGAEPGARD
;
A
#
# COMPACT_ATOMS: atom_id res chain seq x y z
N MET A 1 -17.86 19.61 -12.34
CA MET A 1 -18.45 20.39 -11.22
C MET A 1 -18.12 21.86 -11.44
N PRO A 2 -18.91 22.81 -10.90
CA PRO A 2 -18.58 24.23 -10.98
C PRO A 2 -17.16 24.49 -10.46
N VAL A 3 -16.38 25.30 -11.17
CA VAL A 3 -14.97 25.58 -10.83
C VAL A 3 -14.83 26.21 -9.44
N GLU A 4 -15.86 26.92 -8.97
CA GLU A 4 -15.87 27.59 -7.67
C GLU A 4 -15.87 26.61 -6.50
N ARG A 5 -16.35 25.39 -6.71
CA ARG A 5 -16.38 24.31 -5.69
C ARG A 5 -15.22 23.34 -5.82
N TYR A 6 -14.27 23.61 -6.72
CA TYR A 6 -13.16 22.69 -6.97
C TYR A 6 -12.30 22.51 -5.72
N GLU A 7 -11.91 23.60 -5.05
CA GLU A 7 -11.07 23.56 -3.85
C GLU A 7 -11.78 22.85 -2.69
N ASP A 8 -13.06 23.16 -2.45
CA ASP A 8 -13.86 22.51 -1.39
C ASP A 8 -13.88 20.98 -1.55
N VAL A 9 -14.12 20.49 -2.78
CA VAL A 9 -14.15 19.06 -3.08
C VAL A 9 -12.76 18.44 -2.96
N LEU A 10 -11.71 19.20 -3.28
CA LEU A 10 -10.34 18.72 -3.18
C LEU A 10 -9.93 18.53 -1.71
N ASP A 11 -10.25 19.50 -0.84
CA ASP A 11 -10.01 19.42 0.60
C ASP A 11 -10.75 18.23 1.23
N ASP A 12 -12.01 18.00 0.85
CA ASP A 12 -12.79 16.84 1.29
C ASP A 12 -12.13 15.50 0.87
N LEU A 13 -11.56 15.43 -0.33
CA LEU A 13 -10.89 14.24 -0.84
C LEU A 13 -9.54 13.99 -0.19
N GLU A 14 -8.78 15.05 0.13
CA GLU A 14 -7.52 14.94 0.86
C GLU A 14 -7.74 14.47 2.31
N GLY A 15 -8.87 14.85 2.94
CA GLY A 15 -9.23 14.40 4.29
C GLY A 15 -9.69 12.93 4.39
N ALA A 16 -10.09 12.31 3.29
CA ALA A 16 -10.67 10.96 3.28
C ALA A 16 -9.63 9.82 3.31
N GLY A 17 -8.34 10.10 3.17
CA GLY A 17 -7.31 9.06 3.13
C GLY A 17 -5.88 9.57 2.94
N LYS A 18 -4.95 8.67 2.62
CA LYS A 18 -3.55 9.02 2.36
C LYS A 18 -3.36 9.34 0.87
N LEU A 19 -3.15 10.63 0.54
CA LEU A 19 -2.86 11.07 -0.82
C LEU A 19 -1.54 10.45 -1.32
N LEU A 20 -1.61 9.67 -2.41
CA LEU A 20 -0.43 9.07 -3.03
C LEU A 20 0.17 9.96 -4.12
N ARG A 21 -0.68 10.54 -4.96
CA ARG A 21 -0.27 11.35 -6.11
C ARG A 21 -1.39 12.32 -6.49
N ARG A 22 -1.01 13.56 -6.79
CA ARG A 22 -1.88 14.62 -7.31
C ARG A 22 -1.26 15.19 -8.59
N ASP A 23 -2.03 15.18 -9.67
CA ASP A 23 -1.69 15.88 -10.91
C ASP A 23 -2.82 16.87 -11.21
N ALA A 24 -2.47 18.16 -11.34
CA ALA A 24 -3.41 19.22 -11.70
C ALA A 24 -2.98 19.82 -13.05
N LYS A 25 -3.91 19.88 -14.00
CA LYS A 25 -3.69 20.49 -15.32
C LYS A 25 -4.76 21.55 -15.57
N ALA A 26 -4.33 22.77 -15.79
CA ALA A 26 -5.18 23.88 -16.22
C ALA A 26 -4.87 24.23 -17.67
N GLU A 27 -5.89 24.44 -18.49
CA GLU A 27 -5.78 24.86 -19.88
C GLU A 27 -6.38 26.27 -20.01
N ASP A 28 -5.58 27.25 -20.42
CA ASP A 28 -6.04 28.60 -20.65
C ASP A 28 -6.68 28.70 -22.04
N VAL A 29 -7.97 29.02 -22.07
CA VAL A 29 -8.76 29.18 -23.29
C VAL A 29 -9.25 30.61 -23.49
N THR A 30 -8.69 31.58 -22.73
CA THR A 30 -9.10 32.99 -22.77
C THR A 30 -9.01 33.56 -24.18
N ASP A 31 -7.89 33.31 -24.88
CA ASP A 31 -7.69 33.77 -26.26
C ASP A 31 -8.75 33.18 -27.22
N GLN A 32 -9.13 31.91 -27.02
CA GLN A 32 -10.14 31.26 -27.85
C GLN A 32 -11.53 31.86 -27.62
N VAL A 33 -11.87 32.21 -26.38
CA VAL A 33 -13.14 32.84 -26.04
C VAL A 33 -13.23 34.23 -26.69
N VAL A 34 -12.17 35.02 -26.60
CA VAL A 34 -12.11 36.37 -27.17
C VAL A 34 -12.17 36.34 -28.70
N ASP A 35 -11.47 35.39 -29.35
CA ASP A 35 -11.54 35.19 -30.80
C ASP A 35 -12.97 34.83 -31.25
N VAL A 36 -13.58 33.83 -30.63
CA VAL A 36 -14.93 33.37 -31.00
C VAL A 36 -15.95 34.49 -30.81
N ASP A 37 -15.89 35.26 -29.72
CA ASP A 37 -16.79 36.39 -29.50
C ASP A 37 -16.63 37.48 -30.58
N SER A 38 -15.39 37.79 -30.95
CA SER A 38 -15.09 38.75 -32.03
C SER A 38 -15.63 38.28 -33.38
N ARG A 39 -15.53 36.98 -33.67
CA ARG A 39 -16.07 36.37 -34.88
C ARG A 39 -17.60 36.35 -34.88
N VAL A 40 -18.24 36.03 -33.75
CA VAL A 40 -19.71 36.09 -33.58
C VAL A 40 -20.22 37.51 -33.85
N LYS A 41 -19.59 38.53 -33.26
CA LYS A 41 -19.96 39.95 -33.50
C LYS A 41 -19.86 40.32 -34.98
N SER A 42 -18.76 39.94 -35.63
CA SER A 42 -18.54 40.20 -37.05
C SER A 42 -19.58 39.49 -37.93
N GLN A 43 -19.91 38.24 -37.62
CA GLN A 43 -20.88 37.45 -38.35
C GLN A 43 -22.32 37.98 -38.18
N ARG A 44 -22.70 38.41 -36.97
CA ARG A 44 -23.98 39.09 -36.72
C ARG A 44 -24.11 40.36 -37.56
N ALA A 45 -23.05 41.17 -37.63
CA ALA A 45 -23.04 42.35 -38.49
C ALA A 45 -23.16 41.98 -39.98
N SER A 46 -22.55 40.86 -40.41
CA SER A 46 -22.69 40.36 -41.79
C SER A 46 -24.13 39.95 -42.11
N VAL A 47 -24.78 39.18 -41.21
CA VAL A 47 -26.20 38.81 -41.34
C VAL A 47 -27.09 40.05 -41.44
N ALA A 48 -26.85 41.05 -40.58
CA ALA A 48 -27.60 42.31 -40.61
C ALA A 48 -27.45 43.06 -41.94
N ARG A 49 -26.22 43.16 -42.47
CA ARG A 49 -25.97 43.79 -43.78
C ARG A 49 -26.66 43.04 -44.93
N VAL A 50 -26.65 41.71 -44.92
CA VAL A 50 -27.34 40.92 -45.97
C VAL A 50 -28.84 41.18 -45.91
N ARG A 51 -29.45 41.20 -44.71
CA ARG A 51 -30.87 41.55 -44.55
C ARG A 51 -31.19 42.95 -45.06
N GLU A 52 -30.35 43.94 -44.76
CA GLU A 52 -30.53 45.31 -45.27
C GLU A 52 -30.39 45.40 -46.80
N LEU A 53 -29.54 44.56 -47.41
CA LEU A 53 -29.45 44.44 -48.86
C LEU A 53 -30.68 43.78 -49.46
N MET A 54 -31.26 42.78 -48.77
CA MET A 54 -32.51 42.14 -49.18
C MET A 54 -33.68 43.12 -49.16
N ASP A 55 -33.79 43.95 -48.12
CA ASP A 55 -34.85 44.97 -48.01
C ASP A 55 -34.82 45.99 -49.16
N ARG A 56 -33.65 46.19 -49.78
CA ARG A 56 -33.46 47.10 -50.92
C ARG A 56 -33.46 46.40 -52.28
N ALA A 57 -33.51 45.07 -52.31
CA ALA A 57 -33.47 44.30 -53.55
C ALA A 57 -34.80 44.41 -54.30
N THR A 58 -34.75 44.85 -55.56
CA THR A 58 -35.95 45.02 -56.41
C THR A 58 -36.13 43.91 -57.43
N ARG A 59 -35.08 43.10 -57.68
CA ARG A 59 -35.11 41.99 -58.62
C ARG A 59 -35.21 40.66 -57.87
N LEU A 60 -36.09 39.78 -58.36
CA LEU A 60 -36.24 38.43 -57.79
C LEU A 60 -34.94 37.62 -57.81
N SER A 61 -34.12 37.77 -58.87
CA SER A 61 -32.81 37.11 -58.95
C SER A 61 -31.92 37.46 -57.76
N ASP A 62 -31.93 38.73 -57.36
CA ASP A 62 -31.04 39.26 -56.33
C ASP A 62 -31.52 38.79 -54.95
N VAL A 63 -32.85 38.73 -54.75
CA VAL A 63 -33.46 38.15 -53.54
C VAL A 63 -33.08 36.69 -53.37
N VAL A 64 -33.18 35.87 -54.42
CA VAL A 64 -32.82 34.43 -54.35
C VAL A 64 -31.33 34.26 -54.03
N SER A 65 -30.46 35.05 -54.66
CA SER A 65 -29.02 35.01 -54.35
C SER A 65 -28.72 35.44 -52.91
N LEU A 66 -29.36 36.51 -52.43
CA LEU A 66 -29.17 36.99 -51.07
C LEU A 66 -29.75 36.04 -50.01
N GLU A 67 -30.84 35.32 -50.30
CA GLU A 67 -31.40 34.30 -49.40
C GLU A 67 -30.42 33.13 -49.21
N GLY A 68 -29.78 32.68 -50.29
CA GLY A 68 -28.74 31.66 -50.22
C GLY A 68 -27.52 32.11 -49.39
N GLU A 69 -27.09 33.37 -49.58
CA GLU A 69 -26.03 33.96 -48.77
C GLU A 69 -26.46 34.09 -47.31
N LEU A 70 -27.68 34.57 -47.04
CA LEU A 70 -28.22 34.73 -45.70
C LEU A 70 -28.26 33.40 -44.95
N SER A 71 -28.73 32.33 -45.60
CA SER A 71 -28.77 30.97 -45.05
C SER A 71 -27.36 30.49 -44.67
N THR A 72 -26.39 30.66 -45.57
CA THR A 72 -24.99 30.33 -45.30
C THR A 72 -24.44 31.10 -44.09
N ARG A 73 -24.70 32.42 -44.02
CA ARG A 73 -24.21 33.26 -42.91
C ARG A 73 -24.86 32.92 -41.58
N GLN A 74 -26.14 32.54 -41.58
CA GLN A 74 -26.85 32.10 -40.38
C GLN A 74 -26.30 30.77 -39.88
N ALA A 75 -26.08 29.79 -40.77
CA ALA A 75 -25.47 28.52 -40.39
C ALA A 75 -24.07 28.70 -39.79
N GLU A 76 -23.25 29.57 -40.37
CA GLU A 76 -21.93 29.93 -39.81
C GLU A 76 -22.04 30.60 -38.43
N LEU A 77 -23.02 31.50 -38.25
CA LEU A 77 -23.27 32.15 -36.97
C LEU A 77 -23.69 31.15 -35.90
N GLU A 78 -24.61 30.24 -36.23
CA GLU A 78 -25.07 29.18 -35.33
C GLU A 78 -23.92 28.26 -34.91
N ALA A 79 -23.05 27.88 -35.84
CA ALA A 79 -21.86 27.10 -35.53
C ALA A 79 -20.91 27.83 -34.56
N LEU A 80 -20.71 29.14 -34.75
CA LEU A 80 -19.91 29.96 -33.83
C LEU A 80 -20.56 30.11 -32.46
N LEU A 81 -21.89 30.27 -32.38
CA LEU A 81 -22.64 30.35 -31.13
C LEU A 81 -22.58 29.03 -30.35
N ALA A 82 -22.70 27.89 -31.04
CA ALA A 82 -22.54 26.57 -30.43
C ALA A 82 -21.12 26.39 -29.86
N ARG A 83 -20.09 26.83 -30.60
CA ARG A 83 -18.71 26.81 -30.10
C ARG A 83 -18.50 27.74 -28.90
N GLN A 84 -19.11 28.93 -28.93
CA GLN A 84 -19.06 29.88 -27.80
C GLN A 84 -19.68 29.27 -26.53
N ALA A 85 -20.84 28.62 -26.65
CA ALA A 85 -21.49 27.94 -25.54
C ALA A 85 -20.60 26.83 -24.96
N ALA A 86 -20.02 25.99 -25.82
CA ALA A 86 -19.12 24.93 -25.38
C ALA A 86 -17.85 25.44 -24.67
N LEU A 87 -17.27 26.55 -25.14
CA LEU A 87 -16.12 27.17 -24.48
C LEU A 87 -16.49 27.77 -23.11
N LYS A 88 -17.67 28.41 -23.02
CA LYS A 88 -18.19 28.94 -21.75
C LYS A 88 -18.43 27.83 -20.73
N ASP A 89 -18.97 26.70 -21.17
CA ASP A 89 -19.17 25.55 -20.28
C ASP A 89 -17.83 25.01 -19.77
N ARG A 90 -16.81 24.91 -20.65
CA ARG A 90 -15.45 24.46 -20.27
C ARG A 90 -14.75 25.38 -19.28
N THR A 91 -14.93 26.70 -19.37
CA THR A 91 -14.33 27.62 -18.39
C THR A 91 -15.04 27.60 -17.05
N SER A 92 -16.32 27.20 -17.02
CA SER A 92 -17.12 27.14 -15.80
C SER A 92 -17.05 25.81 -15.03
N LEU A 93 -16.51 24.76 -15.65
CA LEU A 93 -16.49 23.40 -15.09
C LEU A 93 -15.07 22.87 -14.87
N ALA A 94 -14.84 22.32 -13.68
CA ALA A 94 -13.69 21.48 -13.36
C ALA A 94 -14.06 20.00 -13.43
N THR A 95 -13.07 19.13 -13.67
CA THR A 95 -13.20 17.66 -13.63
C THR A 95 -12.13 17.07 -12.71
N ILE A 96 -12.54 16.23 -11.74
CA ILE A 96 -11.64 15.46 -10.86
C ILE A 96 -11.76 13.98 -11.23
N THR A 97 -10.63 13.34 -11.49
CA THR A 97 -10.53 11.89 -11.70
C THR A 97 -9.86 11.27 -10.48
N LEU A 98 -10.63 10.50 -9.69
CA LEU A 98 -10.13 9.81 -8.51
C LEU A 98 -9.81 8.35 -8.84
N SER A 99 -8.60 7.91 -8.47
CA SER A 99 -8.23 6.50 -8.46
C SER A 99 -7.91 6.08 -7.04
N LEU A 100 -8.67 5.11 -6.51
CA LEU A 100 -8.52 4.62 -5.14
C LEU A 100 -7.90 3.21 -5.18
N SER A 101 -6.84 3.01 -4.41
CA SER A 101 -6.22 1.70 -4.23
C SER A 101 -6.15 1.40 -2.74
N GLU A 102 -6.67 0.24 -2.34
CA GLU A 102 -6.50 -0.27 -0.99
C GLU A 102 -5.01 -0.59 -0.81
N THR A 103 -4.39 -0.01 0.22
CA THR A 103 -3.06 -0.46 0.62
C THR A 103 -3.23 -1.91 1.03
N PRO A 104 -2.52 -2.89 0.43
CA PRO A 104 -2.60 -4.25 0.92
C PRO A 104 -2.25 -4.17 2.39
N VAL A 105 -3.22 -4.51 3.23
CA VAL A 105 -2.99 -4.68 4.66
C VAL A 105 -1.77 -5.58 4.70
N LYS A 106 -0.66 -5.06 5.24
CA LYS A 106 0.49 -5.87 5.54
C LYS A 106 0.00 -6.79 6.64
N HIS A 107 -0.70 -7.86 6.26
CA HIS A 107 -0.75 -9.07 7.04
C HIS A 107 0.72 -9.30 7.35
N GLU A 108 1.06 -9.19 8.64
CA GLU A 108 2.31 -9.77 9.10
C GLU A 108 2.42 -11.10 8.41
N GLU A 109 3.45 -11.23 7.58
CA GLU A 109 3.70 -12.38 6.75
C GLU A 109 3.58 -13.61 7.66
N LYS A 110 2.42 -14.25 7.67
CA LYS A 110 2.37 -15.70 7.76
C LYS A 110 3.18 -16.09 6.56
N LYS A 111 4.47 -16.36 6.80
CA LYS A 111 5.39 -16.91 5.82
C LYS A 111 4.59 -17.96 5.10
N GLU A 112 4.22 -17.64 3.86
CA GLU A 112 3.66 -18.61 2.95
C GLU A 112 4.66 -19.75 2.95
N ASP A 113 4.13 -20.96 3.10
CA ASP A 113 4.87 -22.20 2.98
C ASP A 113 5.46 -22.25 1.56
N GLU A 114 6.59 -21.56 1.34
CA GLU A 114 7.54 -21.92 0.31
C GLU A 114 8.02 -23.32 0.69
N ASP A 115 7.74 -24.30 -0.18
CA ASP A 115 8.20 -25.67 -0.04
C ASP A 115 9.65 -25.67 0.44
N PRO A 116 9.94 -26.09 1.70
CA PRO A 116 11.23 -25.84 2.30
C PRO A 116 12.30 -26.54 1.47
N GLY A 117 13.12 -25.73 0.80
CA GLY A 117 14.29 -26.22 0.09
C GLY A 117 15.21 -26.97 1.05
N PHE A 118 16.04 -27.86 0.51
CA PHE A 118 17.01 -28.65 1.30
C PHE A 118 17.84 -27.80 2.28
N THR A 119 18.13 -26.55 1.92
CA THR A 119 18.88 -25.59 2.73
C THR A 119 18.10 -25.04 3.93
N ASP A 120 16.79 -24.86 3.81
CA ASP A 120 15.92 -24.40 4.91
C ASP A 120 15.65 -25.53 5.91
N ALA A 121 15.51 -26.76 5.41
CA ALA A 121 15.47 -27.93 6.26
C ALA A 121 16.77 -28.12 7.07
N LEU A 122 17.93 -27.81 6.47
CA LEU A 122 19.23 -27.88 7.14
C LEU A 122 19.38 -26.78 8.21
N ALA A 123 18.97 -25.54 7.89
CA ALA A 123 18.97 -24.43 8.84
C ALA A 123 18.03 -24.70 10.04
N GLY A 124 16.81 -25.18 9.77
CA GLY A 124 15.86 -25.57 10.81
C GLY A 124 16.38 -26.72 11.68
N GLY A 125 17.07 -27.69 11.08
CA GLY A 125 17.74 -28.78 11.81
C GLY A 125 18.86 -28.30 12.74
N TRP A 126 19.61 -27.29 12.33
CA TRP A 126 20.65 -26.67 13.16
C TRP A 126 20.06 -25.92 14.37
N ASP A 127 18.98 -25.17 14.15
CA ASP A 127 18.28 -24.49 15.24
C ASP A 127 17.68 -25.47 16.26
N ALA A 128 17.10 -26.58 15.77
CA ALA A 128 16.60 -27.65 16.65
C ALA A 128 17.72 -28.29 17.48
N PHE A 129 18.91 -28.48 16.89
CA PHE A 129 20.08 -28.99 17.59
C PHE A 129 20.57 -28.04 18.69
N VAL A 130 20.66 -26.74 18.41
CA VAL A 130 21.05 -25.71 19.40
C VAL A 130 19.99 -25.61 20.51
N ALA A 131 18.71 -25.70 20.17
CA ALA A 131 17.62 -25.70 21.14
C ALA A 131 17.70 -26.90 22.10
N MET A 132 17.99 -28.10 21.59
CA MET A 132 18.24 -29.30 22.39
C MET A 132 19.42 -29.09 23.34
N LEU A 133 20.54 -28.57 22.85
CA LEU A 133 21.74 -28.32 23.66
C LEU A 133 21.50 -27.30 24.77
N ARG A 134 20.73 -26.25 24.46
CA ARG A 134 20.29 -25.25 25.43
C ARG A 134 19.42 -25.88 26.52
N TRP A 135 18.48 -26.76 26.18
CA TRP A 135 17.68 -27.48 27.16
C TRP A 135 18.51 -28.40 28.06
N VAL A 136 19.48 -29.12 27.49
CA VAL A 136 20.43 -29.95 28.27
C VAL A 136 21.22 -29.09 29.26
N ALA A 137 21.72 -27.93 28.82
CA ALA A 137 22.44 -27.01 29.70
C ALA A 137 21.56 -26.50 30.86
N VAL A 138 20.29 -26.19 30.59
CA VAL A 138 19.31 -25.79 31.62
C VAL A 138 19.08 -26.92 32.63
N VAL A 139 18.90 -28.16 32.18
CA VAL A 139 18.71 -29.32 33.06
C VAL A 139 19.95 -29.56 33.92
N LEU A 140 21.15 -29.49 33.35
CA LEU A 140 22.40 -29.62 34.10
C LEU A 140 22.55 -28.51 35.15
N GLY A 141 22.22 -27.26 34.80
CA GLY A 141 22.19 -26.15 35.75
C GLY A 141 21.17 -26.35 36.87
N ALA A 142 20.00 -26.90 36.57
CA ALA A 142 18.96 -27.18 37.56
C ALA A 142 19.33 -28.34 38.50
N VAL A 143 20.07 -29.35 38.02
CA VAL A 143 20.51 -30.51 38.83
C VAL A 143 21.71 -30.16 39.72
N ALA A 144 22.54 -29.18 39.33
CA ALA A 144 23.72 -28.75 40.07
C ALA A 144 23.49 -28.46 41.57
N PRO A 145 22.46 -27.69 42.01
CA PRO A 145 22.20 -27.46 43.43
C PRO A 145 21.83 -28.74 44.19
N PHE A 146 21.10 -29.67 43.57
CA PHE A 146 20.75 -30.95 44.20
C PHE A 146 21.95 -31.89 44.31
N ALA A 147 22.80 -31.94 43.28
CA ALA A 147 24.04 -32.70 43.32
C ALA A 147 25.01 -32.15 44.38
N ALA A 148 25.12 -30.83 44.51
CA ALA A 148 25.90 -30.18 45.56
C ALA A 148 25.34 -30.51 46.95
N MET A 149 24.02 -30.44 47.14
CA MET A 149 23.35 -30.82 48.39
C MET A 149 23.59 -32.30 48.75
N ALA A 150 23.44 -33.21 47.78
CA ALA A 150 23.69 -34.64 47.96
C ALA A 150 25.16 -34.93 48.31
N ALA A 151 26.11 -34.24 47.66
CA ALA A 151 27.53 -34.35 47.98
C ALA A 151 27.83 -33.86 49.41
N LEU A 152 27.24 -32.74 49.85
CA LEU A 152 27.38 -32.25 51.22
C LEU A 152 26.81 -33.25 52.25
N LEU A 153 25.63 -33.81 51.99
CA LEU A 153 25.01 -34.83 52.85
C LEU A 153 25.85 -36.12 52.91
N ALA A 154 26.38 -36.58 51.77
CA ALA A 154 27.25 -37.76 51.72
C ALA A 154 28.57 -37.52 52.47
N LEU A 155 29.15 -36.32 52.37
CA LEU A 155 30.38 -35.94 53.07
C LEU A 155 30.15 -35.84 54.58
N LEU A 156 28.98 -35.34 55.00
CA LEU A 156 28.57 -35.28 56.40
C LEU A 156 28.28 -36.68 56.96
N TRP A 157 27.62 -37.55 56.20
CA TRP A 157 27.45 -38.97 56.53
C TRP A 157 28.80 -39.67 56.68
N LEU A 158 29.71 -39.52 55.71
CA LEU A 158 31.05 -40.11 55.76
C LEU A 158 31.85 -39.58 56.96
N ARG A 159 31.72 -38.30 57.34
CA ARG A 159 32.38 -37.71 58.52
C ARG A 159 31.79 -38.16 59.86
N VAL A 160 30.48 -38.38 59.93
CA VAL A 160 29.77 -38.75 61.18
C VAL A 160 29.68 -40.26 61.40
N VAL A 161 29.61 -41.05 60.32
CA VAL A 161 29.44 -42.52 60.37
C VAL A 161 30.77 -43.28 60.22
N ARG A 162 31.78 -42.77 59.48
CA ARG A 162 33.11 -43.44 59.43
C ARG A 162 33.83 -43.56 60.78
N PRO A 163 33.72 -42.65 61.75
CA PRO A 163 34.32 -42.86 63.07
C PRO A 163 33.61 -43.93 63.92
N ARG A 164 32.49 -44.50 63.43
CA ARG A 164 31.71 -45.52 64.16
C ARG A 164 31.50 -46.82 63.37
N LEU A 165 32.40 -47.16 62.43
CA LEU A 165 32.50 -48.56 62.01
C LEU A 165 33.33 -49.33 63.04
N PRO A 166 32.75 -50.28 63.80
CA PRO A 166 33.53 -51.17 64.65
C PRO A 166 34.46 -52.01 63.75
N ARG A 167 35.77 -51.91 64.04
CA ARG A 167 36.76 -52.88 63.57
C ARG A 167 36.30 -54.27 64.01
N ARG A 168 35.84 -55.10 63.08
CA ARG A 168 35.55 -56.50 63.35
C ARG A 168 36.87 -57.16 63.78
N PRO A 169 36.99 -57.66 65.03
CA PRO A 169 38.23 -58.23 65.51
C PRO A 169 38.51 -59.55 64.79
N LYS A 170 39.77 -59.68 64.34
CA LYS A 170 40.37 -60.91 63.84
C LYS A 170 40.62 -61.82 65.05
N GLY A 171 39.97 -62.97 65.10
CA GLY A 171 40.19 -64.02 66.12
C GLY A 171 40.21 -65.40 65.45
N PRO A 172 40.98 -66.38 65.97
CA PRO A 172 41.95 -67.12 65.17
C PRO A 172 41.66 -68.63 64.96
N ARG A 173 42.35 -69.14 63.92
CA ARG A 173 42.86 -70.49 63.61
C ARG A 173 42.52 -71.71 64.49
N GLY A 174 42.39 -72.82 63.76
CA GLY A 174 42.53 -74.22 64.19
C GLY A 174 41.36 -74.98 63.60
N ALA A 175 41.46 -76.09 62.89
CA ALA A 175 42.44 -77.17 62.72
C ALA A 175 41.80 -78.04 61.58
N GLU A 176 42.42 -78.83 60.71
CA GLU A 176 43.62 -79.67 60.80
C GLU A 176 43.76 -80.44 59.43
N PRO A 177 44.68 -81.41 59.23
CA PRO A 177 45.56 -81.46 58.05
C PRO A 177 45.56 -82.83 57.31
N GLY A 178 46.50 -83.01 56.36
CA GLY A 178 46.96 -84.32 55.86
C GLY A 178 47.19 -84.33 54.34
N ALA A 179 48.39 -84.05 53.83
CA ALA A 179 49.55 -84.97 53.61
C ALA A 179 49.47 -85.63 52.22
N ARG A 180 50.33 -85.28 51.24
CA ARG A 180 51.74 -85.75 51.00
C ARG A 180 51.77 -87.22 50.59
N ASP A 181 52.49 -87.71 49.58
CA ASP A 181 53.60 -87.23 48.74
C ASP A 181 53.45 -87.83 47.32
#